data_AF-A0A3B9QQJ2-F1
#
_entry.id   AF-A0A3B9QQJ2-F1
#
_cell.length_a   1.000
_cell.length_b   1.000
_cell.length_c   1.000
_cell.angle_alpha   90.00
_cell.angle_beta   90.00
_cell.angle_gamma   90.00
#
_symmetry.space_group_name_H-M   'P 1'
#
loop_
_entity.id
_entity.type
_entity.pdbx_description
1 polymer ?
#
loop_
_entity_poly.entity_id
_entity_poly.type
_entity_poly.pdbx_seq_one_letter_code
_entity_poly.pdbx_strand_id
1 'polypeptide(L)'
;MTRFLVAVAAVAVVAGLAGGQTLEQILAQTGLDSDLVAMLTVEQGQNKFLLVFVYIDERTLGSNVRPEVAQAIAPYVGQNALLIWGYSEGGAAFDPGSIWFAQGETTITLSPEVLVPIEGDLASGTIPAMAPVAAVVVLGEGIDPAQPFEIHYGDVAMASMAVNVALAASEAQSQASVEVQAQAEATAQATAQAQATVQAQGLGPEPCGPCTQAEPCPCDPCAWLSQWWCCPQEGCDPCDPCRGGLIVPFLLLLLLGL
;
A
#
# COMPACT_ATOMS: atom_id res chain seq x y z
N MET A 1 25.78 25.06 -25.04
CA MET A 1 24.62 25.37 -24.18
C MET A 1 24.06 24.05 -23.71
N THR A 2 24.58 23.53 -22.58
CA THR A 2 23.89 23.43 -21.26
C THR A 2 23.18 22.06 -21.14
N ARG A 3 23.89 21.00 -20.78
CA ARG A 3 24.01 20.41 -19.40
C ARG A 3 22.67 20.07 -18.74
N PHE A 4 22.28 18.79 -18.74
CA PHE A 4 21.57 18.11 -17.64
C PHE A 4 21.98 16.63 -17.60
N LEU A 5 22.87 16.32 -16.65
CA LEU A 5 23.20 14.97 -16.19
C LEU A 5 22.24 14.67 -15.03
N VAL A 6 21.34 13.69 -15.18
CA VAL A 6 20.62 13.12 -14.04
C VAL A 6 21.27 11.77 -13.75
N ALA A 7 22.11 11.76 -12.71
CA ALA A 7 22.70 10.56 -12.17
C ALA A 7 21.64 9.83 -11.33
N VAL A 8 21.14 8.69 -11.82
CA VAL A 8 20.41 7.73 -10.98
C VAL A 8 21.47 6.91 -10.26
N ALA A 9 21.75 7.27 -9.01
CA ALA A 9 22.56 6.47 -8.12
C ALA A 9 21.76 5.24 -7.71
N ALA A 10 21.99 4.12 -8.41
CA ALA A 10 21.58 2.80 -7.94
C ALA A 10 22.41 2.46 -6.71
N VAL A 11 21.82 2.60 -5.52
CA VAL A 11 22.40 2.10 -4.29
C VAL A 11 22.32 0.58 -4.34
N ALA A 12 23.43 -0.05 -4.73
CA ALA A 12 23.62 -1.47 -4.60
C ALA A 12 23.79 -1.80 -3.10
N VAL A 13 22.75 -2.37 -2.49
CA VAL A 13 22.87 -2.92 -1.13
C VAL A 13 23.56 -4.27 -1.22
N VAL A 14 24.84 -4.27 -0.86
CA VAL A 14 25.64 -5.47 -0.61
C VAL A 14 25.15 -6.07 0.71
N ALA A 15 24.46 -7.20 0.63
CA ALA A 15 24.05 -7.98 1.80
C ALA A 15 25.28 -8.63 2.46
N GLY A 16 25.78 -7.98 3.52
CA GLY A 16 26.55 -8.64 4.57
C GLY A 16 25.70 -8.69 5.83
N LEU A 17 24.95 -9.78 6.04
CA LEU A 17 24.15 -9.98 7.26
C LEU A 17 24.41 -11.39 7.79
N ALA A 18 25.39 -11.47 8.70
CA ALA A 18 25.58 -12.59 9.64
C ALA A 18 25.52 -12.06 11.10
N GLY A 19 24.72 -11.03 11.32
CA GLY A 19 24.47 -10.44 12.63
C GLY A 19 23.06 -9.85 12.64
N GLY A 20 22.29 -10.18 13.68
CA GLY A 20 20.90 -9.77 13.85
C GLY A 20 20.69 -8.29 13.50
N GLN A 21 19.71 -8.03 12.63
CA GLN A 21 19.40 -6.68 12.19
C GLN A 21 18.99 -5.83 13.39
N THR A 22 19.57 -4.63 13.53
CA THR A 22 19.15 -3.68 14.57
C THR A 22 17.85 -2.99 14.15
N LEU A 23 17.09 -2.48 15.11
CA LEU A 23 15.88 -1.68 14.83
C LEU A 23 16.19 -0.54 13.85
N GLU A 24 17.32 0.15 14.03
CA GLU A 24 17.75 1.24 13.14
C GLU A 24 17.95 0.78 11.69
N GLN A 25 18.46 -0.44 11.47
CA GLN A 25 18.60 -1.01 10.14
C GLN A 25 17.24 -1.34 9.51
N ILE A 26 16.30 -1.86 10.32
CA ILE A 26 14.93 -2.14 9.86
C ILE A 26 14.25 -0.83 9.45
N LEU A 27 14.30 0.21 10.29
CA LEU A 27 13.72 1.51 10.00
C LEU A 27 14.36 2.15 8.76
N ALA A 28 15.68 2.08 8.62
CA ALA A 28 16.38 2.62 7.45
C ALA A 28 16.01 1.91 6.13
N GLN A 29 15.76 0.60 6.17
CA GLN A 29 15.40 -0.18 4.99
C GLN A 29 13.92 -0.04 4.63
N THR A 30 13.04 -0.08 5.63
CA THR A 30 11.59 -0.04 5.44
C THR A 30 11.07 1.38 5.29
N GLY A 31 11.80 2.41 5.75
CA GLY A 31 11.28 3.76 5.83
C GLY A 31 10.10 3.89 6.79
N LEU A 32 9.91 2.93 7.70
CA LEU A 32 8.91 3.02 8.76
C LEU A 32 9.34 4.07 9.80
N ASP A 33 8.35 4.76 10.35
CA ASP A 33 8.59 5.63 11.49
C ASP A 33 8.92 4.81 12.74
N SER A 34 9.79 5.34 13.59
CA SER A 34 10.25 4.62 14.79
C SER A 34 9.16 4.39 15.83
N ASP A 35 8.06 5.17 15.80
CA ASP A 35 6.93 5.02 16.72
C ASP A 35 5.97 3.89 16.30
N LEU A 36 6.05 3.45 15.05
CA LEU A 36 5.24 2.35 14.51
C LEU A 36 5.84 0.97 14.78
N VAL A 37 7.12 0.90 15.17
CA VAL A 37 7.86 -0.36 15.21
C VAL A 37 8.34 -0.66 16.63
N ALA A 38 8.07 -1.88 17.09
CA ALA A 38 8.67 -2.46 18.28
C ALA A 38 9.33 -3.79 17.94
N MET A 39 10.35 -4.15 18.72
CA MET A 39 11.17 -5.33 18.43
C MET A 39 11.43 -6.11 19.72
N LEU A 40 11.21 -7.42 19.68
CA LEU A 40 11.53 -8.36 20.74
C LEU A 40 12.55 -9.37 20.22
N THR A 41 13.74 -9.38 20.84
CA THR A 41 14.69 -10.47 20.66
C THR A 41 14.43 -11.51 21.74
N VAL A 42 14.04 -12.72 21.34
CA VAL A 42 13.76 -13.81 22.26
C VAL A 42 14.90 -14.83 22.19
N GLU A 43 15.48 -15.14 23.35
CA GLU A 43 16.49 -16.17 23.51
C GLU A 43 16.04 -17.13 24.63
N GLN A 44 15.60 -18.33 24.26
CA GLN A 44 15.17 -19.38 25.19
C GLN A 44 15.83 -20.72 24.86
N GLY A 45 16.83 -21.11 25.64
CA GLY A 45 17.56 -22.35 25.43
C GLY A 45 18.32 -22.36 24.11
N GLN A 46 17.85 -23.14 23.13
CA GLN A 46 18.41 -23.18 21.77
C GLN A 46 17.61 -22.35 20.76
N ASN A 47 16.45 -21.83 21.17
CA ASN A 47 15.61 -21.01 20.30
C ASN A 47 16.07 -19.55 20.41
N LYS A 48 16.52 -19.00 19.29
CA LYS A 48 16.81 -17.58 19.12
C LYS A 48 16.04 -17.06 17.93
N PHE A 49 15.18 -16.07 18.16
CA PHE A 49 14.38 -15.47 17.12
C PHE A 49 14.06 -14.02 17.44
N LEU A 50 13.70 -13.29 16.40
CA LEU A 50 13.31 -11.90 16.43
C LEU A 50 11.81 -11.83 16.13
N LEU A 51 11.07 -11.07 16.94
CA LEU A 51 9.72 -10.64 16.61
C LEU A 51 9.73 -9.13 16.39
N VAL A 52 9.21 -8.69 15.27
CA VAL A 52 9.02 -7.27 14.93
C VAL A 52 7.52 -7.03 14.88
N PHE A 53 7.06 -6.00 15.59
CA PHE A 53 5.68 -5.58 15.64
C PHE A 53 5.59 -4.23 14.95
N VAL A 54 4.71 -4.11 13.95
CA VAL A 54 4.50 -2.88 13.19
C VAL A 54 3.04 -2.49 13.30
N TYR A 55 2.76 -1.28 13.78
CA TYR A 55 1.41 -0.74 13.81
C TYR A 55 0.91 -0.43 12.39
N ILE A 56 -0.31 -0.85 12.09
CA ILE A 56 -0.90 -0.70 10.75
C ILE A 56 -1.72 0.58 10.69
N ASP A 57 -1.13 1.62 10.10
CA ASP A 57 -1.79 2.87 9.73
C ASP A 57 -1.45 3.28 8.29
N GLU A 58 -1.89 4.47 7.89
CA GLU A 58 -1.62 5.06 6.57
C GLU A 58 -0.12 5.27 6.34
N ARG A 59 0.65 5.57 7.39
CA ARG A 59 2.11 5.78 7.30
C ARG A 59 2.82 4.47 7.01
N THR A 60 2.37 3.37 7.61
CA THR A 60 2.86 2.03 7.27
C THR A 60 2.62 1.70 5.80
N LEU A 61 1.44 2.02 5.23
CA LEU A 61 1.19 1.83 3.79
C LEU A 61 2.03 2.75 2.89
N GLY A 62 2.36 3.96 3.36
CA GLY A 62 3.21 4.91 2.64
C GLY A 62 4.71 4.60 2.70
N SER A 63 5.11 3.64 3.54
CA SER A 63 6.52 3.23 3.68
C SER A 63 6.97 2.25 2.59
N ASN A 64 8.25 1.86 2.59
CA ASN A 64 8.83 0.93 1.62
C ASN A 64 8.51 -0.55 1.94
N VAL A 65 7.32 -0.84 2.49
CA VAL A 65 6.88 -2.23 2.65
C VAL A 65 6.68 -2.86 1.28
N ARG A 66 6.90 -4.17 1.18
CA ARG A 66 6.67 -4.92 -0.06
C ARG A 66 5.23 -4.73 -0.55
N PRO A 67 4.99 -4.53 -1.86
CA PRO A 67 3.64 -4.31 -2.38
C PRO A 67 2.64 -5.41 -2.01
N GLU A 68 3.08 -6.67 -1.96
CA GLU A 68 2.21 -7.79 -1.57
C GLU A 68 1.79 -7.68 -0.10
N VAL A 69 2.72 -7.29 0.78
CA VAL A 69 2.44 -7.07 2.20
C VAL A 69 1.54 -5.85 2.36
N ALA A 70 1.83 -4.74 1.67
CA ALA A 70 1.02 -3.53 1.68
C ALA A 70 -0.44 -3.81 1.27
N GLN A 71 -0.64 -4.58 0.19
CA GLN A 71 -1.97 -5.02 -0.25
C GLN A 71 -2.67 -5.90 0.80
N ALA A 72 -1.93 -6.80 1.44
CA ALA A 72 -2.48 -7.70 2.43
C ALA A 72 -2.85 -6.99 3.74
N ILE A 73 -2.09 -5.95 4.15
CA ILE A 73 -2.37 -5.18 5.36
C ILE A 73 -3.33 -4.01 5.16
N ALA A 74 -3.54 -3.55 3.92
CA ALA A 74 -4.40 -2.41 3.60
C ALA A 74 -5.83 -2.50 4.20
N PRO A 75 -6.50 -3.66 4.24
CA PRO A 75 -7.82 -3.78 4.86
C PRO A 75 -7.82 -3.45 6.36
N TYR A 76 -6.68 -3.56 7.06
CA TYR A 76 -6.58 -3.42 8.51
C TYR A 76 -6.20 -2.01 8.97
N VAL A 77 -5.99 -1.07 8.05
CA VAL A 77 -5.76 0.33 8.39
C VAL A 77 -6.93 0.88 9.20
N GLY A 78 -6.62 1.54 10.32
CA GLY A 78 -7.60 2.11 11.23
C GLY A 78 -8.34 1.10 12.12
N GLN A 79 -7.99 -0.19 12.06
CA GLN A 79 -8.63 -1.24 12.89
C GLN A 79 -7.88 -1.53 14.20
N ASN A 80 -6.91 -0.69 14.59
CA ASN A 80 -6.00 -0.96 15.70
C ASN A 80 -5.35 -2.35 15.56
N ALA A 81 -4.60 -2.51 14.46
CA ALA A 81 -4.00 -3.78 14.09
C ALA A 81 -2.47 -3.70 14.07
N LEU A 82 -1.82 -4.81 14.37
CA LEU A 82 -0.38 -4.99 14.28
C LEU A 82 -0.04 -6.04 13.24
N LEU A 83 0.98 -5.77 12.44
CA LEU A 83 1.71 -6.77 11.68
C LEU A 83 2.83 -7.33 12.57
N ILE A 84 2.85 -8.65 12.75
CA ILE A 84 3.88 -9.38 13.47
C ILE A 84 4.75 -10.11 12.47
N TRP A 85 6.06 -9.84 12.49
CA TRP A 85 7.09 -10.53 11.71
C TRP A 85 8.00 -11.34 12.61
N GLY A 86 8.12 -12.63 12.34
CA GLY A 86 9.04 -13.55 13.03
C GLY A 86 10.20 -13.94 12.13
N TYR A 87 11.43 -13.92 12.65
CA TYR A 87 12.62 -14.36 11.93
C TYR A 87 13.58 -15.13 12.85
N SER A 88 14.21 -16.18 12.33
CA SER A 88 15.26 -16.92 13.03
C SER A 88 16.33 -17.38 12.05
N GLU A 89 17.60 -17.19 12.41
CA GLU A 89 18.72 -17.66 11.58
C GLU A 89 18.83 -19.20 11.57
N GLY A 90 18.66 -19.83 12.74
CA GLY A 90 18.76 -21.28 12.91
C GLY A 90 17.42 -22.03 12.82
N GLY A 91 16.32 -21.28 12.70
CA GLY A 91 14.99 -21.78 12.97
C GLY A 91 14.72 -21.86 14.47
N ALA A 92 13.46 -21.71 14.86
CA ALA A 92 13.07 -21.73 16.26
C ALA A 92 11.66 -22.32 16.42
N ALA A 93 11.51 -23.13 17.46
CA ALA A 93 10.18 -23.37 18.03
C ALA A 93 9.80 -22.18 18.90
N PHE A 94 8.58 -21.71 18.77
CA PHE A 94 8.03 -20.63 19.58
C PHE A 94 6.55 -20.89 19.86
N ASP A 95 6.00 -20.23 20.87
CA ASP A 95 4.60 -20.32 21.24
C ASP A 95 3.91 -18.98 20.95
N PRO A 96 3.05 -18.89 19.91
CA PRO A 96 2.29 -17.67 19.63
C PRO A 96 1.43 -17.25 20.81
N GLY A 97 0.92 -18.19 21.61
CA GLY A 97 0.10 -17.92 22.79
C GLY A 97 0.87 -17.26 23.94
N SER A 98 2.21 -17.26 23.88
CA SER A 98 3.05 -16.52 24.83
C SER A 98 3.11 -15.03 24.51
N ILE A 99 2.58 -14.57 23.37
CA ILE A 99 2.48 -13.14 23.05
C ILE A 99 1.27 -12.55 23.79
N TRP A 100 1.49 -11.47 24.53
CA TRP A 100 0.42 -10.71 25.14
C TRP A 100 0.73 -9.22 25.17
N PHE A 101 -0.32 -8.42 25.22
CA PHE A 101 -0.29 -6.96 25.21
C PHE A 101 -0.84 -6.44 26.53
N ALA A 102 -0.25 -5.37 27.06
CA ALA A 102 -0.77 -4.73 28.27
C ALA A 102 -0.77 -3.21 28.18
N GLN A 103 -1.82 -2.61 28.73
CA GLN A 103 -1.97 -1.17 28.89
C GLN A 103 -2.78 -0.88 30.15
N GLY A 104 -2.12 -0.39 31.20
CA GLY A 104 -2.75 -0.18 32.50
C GLY A 104 -3.25 -1.51 33.11
N GLU A 105 -4.55 -1.61 33.37
CA GLU A 105 -5.19 -2.82 33.89
C GLU A 105 -5.68 -3.77 32.77
N THR A 106 -5.60 -3.34 31.51
CA THR A 106 -6.03 -4.16 30.37
C THR A 106 -4.90 -5.08 29.93
N THR A 107 -5.23 -6.35 29.73
CA THR A 107 -4.33 -7.37 29.17
C THR A 107 -5.05 -8.12 28.06
N ILE A 108 -4.40 -8.25 26.90
CA ILE A 108 -4.89 -9.00 25.75
C ILE A 108 -3.88 -10.11 25.45
N THR A 109 -4.28 -11.36 25.62
CA THR A 109 -3.45 -12.50 25.22
C THR A 109 -3.74 -12.86 23.77
N LEU A 110 -2.68 -13.10 23.00
CA LEU A 110 -2.81 -13.54 21.62
C LEU A 110 -3.33 -14.99 21.58
N SER A 111 -4.37 -15.22 20.80
CA SER A 111 -4.78 -16.58 20.41
C SER A 111 -4.29 -16.86 18.99
N PRO A 112 -3.80 -18.08 18.69
CA PRO A 112 -3.47 -18.47 17.31
C PRO A 112 -4.64 -18.28 16.33
N GLU A 113 -5.89 -18.34 16.81
CA GLU A 113 -7.10 -18.20 15.99
C GLU A 113 -7.34 -16.77 15.48
N VAL A 114 -6.76 -15.76 16.15
CA VAL A 114 -6.91 -14.35 15.75
C VAL A 114 -5.80 -13.86 14.82
N LEU A 115 -4.81 -14.72 14.53
CA LEU A 115 -3.74 -14.43 13.60
C LEU A 115 -4.21 -14.65 12.16
N VAL A 116 -4.15 -13.59 11.36
CA VAL A 116 -4.36 -13.70 9.91
C VAL A 116 -3.00 -13.85 9.23
N PRO A 117 -2.67 -15.01 8.63
CA PRO A 117 -1.37 -15.22 8.01
C PRO A 117 -1.20 -14.32 6.78
N ILE A 118 -0.01 -13.73 6.66
CA ILE A 118 0.43 -12.91 5.52
C ILE A 118 1.54 -13.63 4.76
N GLU A 119 2.53 -14.16 5.48
CA GLU A 119 3.65 -14.92 4.91
C GLU A 119 3.98 -16.11 5.82
N GLY A 120 4.00 -17.32 5.26
CA GLY A 120 4.13 -18.53 6.05
C GLY A 120 3.00 -18.72 7.07
N ASP A 121 3.29 -19.45 8.14
CA ASP A 121 2.31 -19.77 9.18
C ASP A 121 2.91 -19.48 10.57
N LEU A 122 2.70 -18.25 11.06
CA LEU A 122 3.08 -17.85 12.41
C LEU A 122 2.31 -18.66 13.47
N ALA A 123 1.05 -19.04 13.21
CA ALA A 123 0.24 -19.79 14.17
C ALA A 123 0.73 -21.23 14.38
N SER A 124 1.57 -21.76 13.48
CA SER A 124 2.17 -23.10 13.59
C SER A 124 3.13 -23.27 14.78
N GLY A 125 3.59 -22.17 15.39
CA GLY A 125 4.59 -22.20 16.46
C GLY A 125 6.00 -22.57 16.00
N THR A 126 6.28 -22.46 14.70
CA THR A 126 7.61 -22.67 14.14
C THR A 126 8.02 -21.50 13.25
N ILE A 127 9.18 -20.92 13.52
CA ILE A 127 9.84 -19.97 12.62
C ILE A 127 10.91 -20.75 11.84
N PRO A 128 10.77 -20.91 10.51
CA PRO A 128 11.78 -21.61 9.73
C PRO A 128 13.11 -20.85 9.70
N ALA A 129 14.20 -21.59 9.51
CA ALA A 129 15.53 -21.01 9.39
C ALA A 129 15.62 -20.11 8.15
N MET A 130 16.10 -18.88 8.32
CA MET A 130 16.34 -17.90 7.27
C MET A 130 15.10 -17.53 6.42
N ALA A 131 13.89 -17.87 6.87
CA ALA A 131 12.65 -17.53 6.19
C ALA A 131 11.70 -16.83 7.17
N PRO A 132 11.32 -15.58 6.91
CA PRO A 132 10.42 -14.86 7.80
C PRO A 132 9.01 -15.45 7.73
N VAL A 133 8.28 -15.27 8.82
CA VAL A 133 6.84 -15.53 8.91
C VAL A 133 6.15 -14.25 9.34
N ALA A 134 4.94 -14.01 8.83
CA ALA A 134 4.20 -12.78 9.05
C ALA A 134 2.72 -13.06 9.27
N ALA A 135 2.12 -12.37 10.24
CA ALA A 135 0.68 -12.40 10.45
C ALA A 135 0.17 -11.05 10.95
N VAL A 136 -1.09 -10.74 10.68
CA VAL A 136 -1.80 -9.60 11.26
C VAL A 136 -2.59 -10.04 12.49
N VAL A 137 -2.59 -9.20 13.52
CA VAL A 137 -3.52 -9.29 14.65
C VAL A 137 -4.28 -7.98 14.79
N VAL A 138 -5.58 -8.08 15.06
CA VAL A 138 -6.43 -6.94 15.42
C VAL A 138 -6.55 -6.89 16.93
N LEU A 139 -6.09 -5.79 17.57
CA LEU A 139 -6.13 -5.62 19.02
C LEU A 139 -7.51 -5.16 19.52
N GLY A 140 -8.36 -4.66 18.63
CA GLY A 140 -9.71 -4.18 18.95
C GLY A 140 -9.68 -2.90 19.80
N GLU A 141 -10.69 -2.67 20.63
CA GLU A 141 -10.82 -1.44 21.42
C GLU A 141 -10.07 -1.48 22.76
N GLY A 142 -9.44 -2.61 23.11
CA GLY A 142 -8.83 -2.80 24.44
C GLY A 142 -7.48 -2.09 24.63
N ILE A 143 -6.82 -1.69 23.55
CA ILE A 143 -5.55 -0.95 23.58
C ILE A 143 -5.76 0.36 22.82
N ASP A 144 -5.48 1.49 23.45
CA ASP A 144 -5.37 2.78 22.77
C ASP A 144 -3.94 2.94 22.21
N PRO A 145 -3.73 2.91 20.89
CA PRO A 145 -2.40 3.03 20.29
C PRO A 145 -1.78 4.42 20.52
N ALA A 146 -2.57 5.44 20.85
CA ALA A 146 -2.07 6.78 21.18
C ALA A 146 -1.42 6.86 22.56
N GLN A 147 -1.62 5.84 23.40
CA GLN A 147 -0.97 5.71 24.70
C GLN A 147 0.09 4.61 24.65
N PRO A 148 1.16 4.69 25.45
CA PRO A 148 2.12 3.61 25.56
C PRO A 148 1.42 2.30 25.96
N PHE A 149 1.75 1.23 25.27
CA PHE A 149 1.38 -0.13 25.64
C PHE A 149 2.62 -1.03 25.55
N GLU A 150 2.55 -2.15 26.25
CA GLU A 150 3.61 -3.13 26.34
C GLU A 150 3.27 -4.36 25.51
N ILE A 151 4.29 -4.91 24.87
CA ILE A 151 4.25 -6.15 24.11
C ILE A 151 5.21 -7.11 24.79
N HIS A 152 4.68 -8.26 25.18
CA HIS A 152 5.41 -9.27 25.94
C HIS A 152 5.47 -10.58 25.19
N TYR A 153 6.54 -11.33 25.43
CA TYR A 153 6.66 -12.74 25.07
C TYR A 153 6.98 -13.56 26.32
N GLY A 154 5.95 -14.19 26.89
CA GLY A 154 6.01 -14.78 28.22
C GLY A 154 6.57 -13.79 29.24
N ASP A 155 7.46 -14.26 30.12
CA ASP A 155 8.24 -13.43 31.05
C ASP A 155 9.66 -13.14 30.53
N VAL A 156 9.91 -13.38 29.24
CA VAL A 156 11.28 -13.46 28.70
C VAL A 156 11.71 -12.19 27.96
N ALA A 157 10.78 -11.55 27.26
CA ALA A 157 11.07 -10.33 26.53
C ALA A 157 9.88 -9.37 26.59
N MET A 158 10.20 -8.08 26.66
CA MET A 158 9.22 -6.99 26.69
C MET A 158 9.72 -5.83 25.83
N ALA A 159 8.80 -5.19 25.12
CA ALA A 159 8.99 -3.95 24.39
C ALA A 159 7.81 -3.03 24.68
N SER A 160 8.03 -1.73 24.52
CA SER A 160 6.96 -0.74 24.61
C SER A 160 6.78 -0.07 23.25
N MET A 161 5.53 0.20 22.89
CA MET A 161 5.14 0.93 21.69
C MET A 161 4.21 2.07 22.09
N ALA A 162 4.36 3.23 21.46
CA ALA A 162 3.48 4.37 21.63
C ALA A 162 3.39 5.07 20.27
N VAL A 163 2.22 4.99 19.63
CA VAL A 163 2.03 5.51 18.27
C VAL A 163 1.69 6.98 18.36
N ASN A 164 2.37 7.81 17.58
CA ASN A 164 2.08 9.24 17.50
C ASN A 164 0.91 9.50 16.53
N VAL A 165 -0.30 9.21 17.00
CA VAL A 165 -1.53 9.34 16.20
C VAL A 165 -1.82 10.80 15.79
N ALA A 166 -1.27 11.79 16.50
CA ALA A 166 -1.42 13.21 16.15
C ALA A 166 -0.73 13.57 14.83
N LEU A 167 0.39 12.92 14.49
CA LEU A 167 1.06 13.09 13.20
C LEU A 167 0.22 12.49 12.08
N ALA A 168 -0.28 11.26 12.26
CA ALA A 168 -1.13 10.58 11.28
C ALA A 168 -2.40 11.40 10.94
N ALA A 169 -3.07 11.97 11.97
CA ALA A 169 -4.24 12.82 11.75
C ALA A 169 -3.91 14.13 11.01
N SER A 170 -2.74 14.72 11.29
CA SER A 170 -2.29 15.95 10.63
C SER A 170 -1.96 15.71 9.14
N GLU A 171 -1.37 14.57 8.80
CA GLU A 171 -1.04 14.20 7.42
C GLU A 171 -2.30 13.89 6.61
N ALA A 172 -3.25 13.14 7.19
CA ALA A 172 -4.53 12.85 6.56
C ALA A 172 -5.35 14.14 6.29
N GLN A 173 -5.37 15.08 7.23
CA GLN A 173 -6.01 16.38 7.05
C GLN A 173 -5.33 17.25 5.98
N SER A 174 -4.00 17.16 5.89
CA SER A 174 -3.22 17.89 4.88
C SER A 174 -3.52 17.36 3.47
N GLN A 175 -3.55 16.04 3.28
CA GLN A 175 -3.86 15.41 2.00
C GLN A 175 -5.29 15.70 1.56
N ALA A 176 -6.27 15.59 2.47
CA ALA A 176 -7.66 15.93 2.17
C ALA A 176 -7.82 17.41 1.74
N SER A 177 -7.06 18.32 2.35
CA SER A 177 -7.07 19.74 1.98
C SER A 177 -6.48 19.99 0.59
N VAL A 178 -5.44 19.24 0.20
CA VAL A 178 -4.84 19.33 -1.15
C VAL A 178 -5.79 18.80 -2.21
N GLU A 179 -6.48 17.69 -1.95
CA GLU A 179 -7.44 17.12 -2.90
C GLU A 179 -8.64 18.05 -3.13
N VAL A 180 -9.18 18.66 -2.07
CA VAL A 180 -10.27 19.65 -2.16
C VAL A 180 -9.82 20.90 -2.93
N GLN A 181 -8.59 21.38 -2.72
CA GLN A 181 -8.02 22.49 -3.49
C GLN A 181 -7.85 22.13 -4.97
N ALA A 182 -7.31 20.95 -5.28
CA ALA A 182 -7.14 20.49 -6.66
C ALA A 182 -8.48 20.37 -7.39
N GLN A 183 -9.52 19.86 -6.72
CA GLN A 183 -10.85 19.75 -7.30
C GLN A 183 -11.52 21.12 -7.52
N ALA A 184 -11.31 22.08 -6.61
CA ALA A 184 -11.78 23.45 -6.75
C ALA A 184 -11.11 24.17 -7.94
N GLU A 185 -9.79 23.99 -8.12
CA GLU A 185 -9.06 24.55 -9.25
C GLU A 185 -9.49 23.94 -10.59
N ALA A 186 -9.67 22.61 -10.64
CA ALA A 186 -10.16 21.93 -11.84
C ALA A 186 -11.57 22.44 -12.24
N THR A 187 -12.45 22.64 -11.25
CA THR A 187 -13.81 23.16 -11.48
C THR A 187 -13.78 24.62 -11.97
N ALA A 188 -12.89 25.45 -11.41
CA ALA A 188 -12.71 26.83 -11.84
C ALA A 188 -12.20 26.92 -13.29
N GLN A 189 -11.25 26.07 -13.68
CA GLN A 189 -10.74 26.00 -15.05
C GLN A 189 -11.82 25.54 -16.05
N ALA A 190 -12.61 24.52 -15.70
CA ALA A 190 -13.71 24.05 -16.54
C ALA A 190 -14.77 25.14 -16.76
N THR A 191 -15.10 25.90 -15.71
CA THR A 191 -16.08 27.00 -15.80
C THR A 191 -15.56 28.15 -16.67
N ALA A 192 -14.27 28.48 -16.55
CA ALA A 192 -13.64 29.50 -17.38
C ALA A 192 -13.60 29.12 -18.88
N GLN A 193 -13.30 27.85 -19.19
CA GLN A 193 -13.34 27.35 -20.56
C GLN A 193 -14.76 27.34 -21.15
N ALA A 194 -15.77 27.00 -20.34
CA ALA A 194 -17.17 27.06 -20.78
C ALA A 194 -17.60 28.50 -21.12
N GLN A 195 -17.24 29.49 -20.29
CA GLN A 195 -17.55 30.91 -20.55
C GLN A 195 -16.80 31.46 -21.78
N ALA A 196 -15.54 31.08 -21.98
CA ALA A 196 -14.77 31.47 -23.16
C ALA A 196 -15.39 30.92 -24.45
N THR A 197 -15.91 29.69 -24.42
CA THR A 197 -16.58 29.06 -25.58
C THR A 197 -17.88 29.81 -25.93
N VAL A 198 -18.66 30.24 -24.93
CA VAL A 198 -19.90 31.03 -25.14
C VAL A 198 -19.60 32.42 -25.74
N GLN A 199 -18.48 33.06 -25.36
CA GLN A 199 -18.09 34.36 -25.92
C GLN A 199 -17.48 34.24 -27.33
N ALA A 200 -16.77 33.15 -27.62
CA ALA A 200 -16.17 32.92 -28.94
C ALA A 200 -17.21 32.52 -30.01
N GLN A 201 -18.27 31.82 -29.61
CA GLN A 201 -19.41 31.52 -30.49
C GLN A 201 -20.38 32.70 -30.54
N GLY A 202 -19.90 33.90 -30.92
CA GLY A 202 -20.74 35.07 -31.19
C GLY A 202 -21.79 34.81 -32.28
N LEU A 203 -22.79 34.02 -31.96
CA LEU A 203 -23.94 33.67 -32.76
C LEU A 203 -24.98 34.72 -32.42
N GLY A 204 -24.96 35.79 -33.22
CA GLY A 204 -26.16 36.60 -33.40
C GLY A 204 -27.33 35.67 -33.74
N PRO A 205 -28.55 35.96 -33.29
CA PRO A 205 -29.72 35.14 -33.56
C PRO A 205 -29.92 35.04 -35.08
N GLU A 206 -29.44 33.96 -35.68
CA GLU A 206 -29.75 33.66 -37.08
C GLU A 206 -31.22 33.22 -37.13
N PRO A 207 -32.07 33.93 -37.90
CA PRO A 207 -33.48 33.59 -37.98
C PRO A 207 -33.62 32.20 -38.61
N CYS A 208 -34.30 31.30 -37.90
CA CYS A 208 -34.65 29.98 -38.42
C CYS A 208 -35.42 30.14 -39.74
N GLY A 209 -34.78 29.76 -40.85
CA GLY A 209 -35.43 29.63 -42.14
C GLY A 209 -36.50 28.52 -42.11
N PRO A 210 -37.53 28.61 -42.97
CA PRO A 210 -38.63 27.66 -42.97
C PRO A 210 -38.15 26.24 -43.30
N CYS A 211 -38.61 25.27 -42.51
CA CYS A 211 -38.36 23.85 -42.72
C CYS A 211 -39.00 23.40 -44.05
N THR A 212 -38.23 23.38 -45.13
CA THR A 212 -38.59 22.67 -46.36
C THR A 212 -38.30 21.20 -46.21
N GLN A 213 -39.39 20.43 -46.08
CA GLN A 213 -39.60 19.01 -46.34
C GLN A 213 -38.34 18.14 -46.51
N ALA A 214 -38.10 17.31 -45.49
CA ALA A 214 -37.19 16.18 -45.56
C ALA A 214 -37.74 15.13 -46.53
N GLU A 215 -36.97 14.81 -47.57
CA GLU A 215 -37.06 13.55 -48.30
C GLU A 215 -36.75 12.37 -47.36
N PRO A 216 -37.46 11.24 -47.49
CA PRO A 216 -37.23 10.08 -46.64
C PRO A 216 -35.96 9.34 -47.09
N CYS A 217 -34.91 9.40 -46.28
CA CYS A 217 -33.77 8.48 -46.42
C CYS A 217 -34.24 7.05 -46.10
N PRO A 218 -33.98 6.07 -46.98
CA PRO A 218 -34.34 4.69 -46.74
C PRO A 218 -33.42 4.06 -45.69
N CYS A 219 -34.06 3.43 -44.71
CA CYS A 219 -33.61 2.28 -43.91
C CYS A 219 -32.09 2.04 -43.84
N ASP A 220 -31.44 2.57 -42.80
CA ASP A 220 -30.19 2.01 -42.29
C ASP A 220 -30.50 1.13 -41.05
N PRO A 221 -30.36 -0.20 -41.13
CA PRO A 221 -30.62 -1.10 -40.00
C PRO A 221 -29.52 -1.10 -38.93
N CYS A 222 -28.49 -0.25 -39.02
CA CYS A 222 -27.34 -0.27 -38.10
C CYS A 222 -27.27 0.89 -37.08
N ALA A 223 -28.30 1.74 -36.98
CA ALA A 223 -28.28 2.97 -36.17
C ALA A 223 -28.38 2.78 -34.63
N TRP A 224 -28.48 1.56 -34.10
CA TRP A 224 -28.63 1.34 -32.65
C TRP A 224 -27.36 0.89 -31.92
N LEU A 225 -26.25 0.63 -32.64
CA LEU A 225 -25.01 0.11 -32.05
C LEU A 225 -23.89 1.16 -31.92
N SER A 226 -24.05 2.37 -32.44
CA SER A 226 -23.00 3.41 -32.45
C SER A 226 -23.17 4.52 -31.42
N GLN A 227 -24.08 4.40 -30.45
CA GLN A 227 -24.36 5.52 -29.55
C GLN A 227 -23.32 5.82 -28.47
N TRP A 228 -22.35 4.94 -28.15
CA TRP A 228 -21.49 5.19 -26.97
C TRP A 228 -20.01 5.47 -27.22
N TRP A 229 -19.49 5.38 -28.45
CA TRP A 229 -18.06 5.62 -28.69
C TRP A 229 -17.85 6.36 -30.00
N CYS A 230 -17.80 7.70 -29.92
CA CYS A 230 -17.28 8.54 -30.98
C CYS A 230 -15.95 9.14 -30.51
N CYS A 231 -14.85 8.43 -30.78
CA CYS A 231 -13.52 9.03 -30.91
C CYS A 231 -13.40 9.58 -32.35
N PRO A 232 -12.88 10.80 -32.57
CA PRO A 232 -12.41 11.21 -33.89
C PRO A 232 -11.06 10.53 -34.17
N GLN A 233 -11.04 9.72 -35.24
CA GLN A 233 -9.83 9.19 -35.86
C GLN A 233 -9.17 10.26 -36.73
N GLU A 234 -7.87 10.48 -36.52
CA GLU A 234 -6.91 10.66 -37.61
C GLU A 234 -5.65 9.84 -37.29
N GLY A 235 -5.21 9.02 -38.25
CA GLY A 235 -3.87 8.40 -38.25
C GLY A 235 -3.81 6.90 -37.95
N CYS A 236 -4.12 6.05 -38.94
CA CYS A 236 -3.66 4.66 -38.97
C CYS A 236 -2.64 4.49 -40.10
N ASP A 237 -1.39 4.17 -39.73
CA ASP A 237 -0.33 3.74 -40.66
C ASP A 237 -0.22 2.20 -40.60
N PRO A 238 -0.26 1.47 -41.74
CA PRO A 238 -0.28 0.02 -41.78
C PRO A 238 1.10 -0.57 -42.11
N CYS A 239 1.94 -0.79 -41.10
CA CYS A 239 3.17 -1.61 -41.09
C CYS A 239 3.47 -1.86 -39.60
N ASP A 240 3.78 -3.03 -39.03
CA ASP A 240 4.27 -4.34 -39.46
C ASP A 240 4.21 -5.27 -38.19
N PRO A 241 4.71 -6.53 -38.14
CA PRO A 241 3.96 -7.66 -37.61
C PRO A 241 4.73 -8.48 -36.53
N CYS A 242 4.20 -8.68 -35.34
CA CYS A 242 4.84 -9.60 -34.37
C CYS A 242 4.04 -10.88 -34.15
N ARG A 243 4.52 -11.91 -34.82
CA ARG A 243 4.20 -13.34 -34.75
C ARG A 243 5.02 -14.01 -33.64
N GLY A 244 4.35 -14.71 -32.72
CA GLY A 244 4.75 -16.03 -32.17
C GLY A 244 5.95 -16.18 -31.21
N GLY A 245 5.63 -16.41 -29.92
CA GLY A 245 5.95 -17.61 -29.09
C GLY A 245 7.39 -18.08 -28.83
N LEU A 246 7.79 -18.20 -27.54
CA LEU A 246 8.28 -19.42 -26.84
C LEU A 246 8.80 -19.14 -25.40
N ILE A 247 8.22 -19.85 -24.41
CA ILE A 247 8.82 -20.55 -23.24
C ILE A 247 10.10 -19.91 -22.63
N VAL A 248 10.02 -19.13 -21.55
CA VAL A 248 10.06 -19.53 -20.11
C VAL A 248 11.34 -20.25 -19.66
N PRO A 249 12.12 -19.60 -18.77
CA PRO A 249 12.43 -20.18 -17.47
C PRO A 249 11.84 -19.30 -16.35
N PHE A 250 10.84 -19.88 -15.71
CA PHE A 250 9.75 -19.29 -14.91
C PHE A 250 10.11 -18.91 -13.47
N LEU A 251 11.38 -18.64 -13.15
CA LEU A 251 11.83 -18.62 -11.75
C LEU A 251 12.53 -17.34 -11.30
N LEU A 252 12.57 -16.31 -12.16
CA LEU A 252 13.26 -15.04 -11.89
C LEU A 252 12.40 -13.78 -12.03
N LEU A 253 11.13 -13.90 -12.47
CA LEU A 253 10.22 -12.76 -12.68
C LEU A 253 9.14 -12.64 -11.58
N LEU A 254 8.95 -13.68 -10.77
CA LEU A 254 7.95 -13.70 -9.69
C LEU A 254 8.31 -12.83 -8.47
N LEU A 255 9.50 -12.20 -8.45
CA LEU A 255 9.97 -11.38 -7.32
C LEU A 255 10.17 -9.89 -7.66
N LEU A 256 10.02 -9.46 -8.92
CA LEU A 256 10.42 -8.11 -9.33
C LEU A 256 9.45 -7.35 -10.25
N GLY A 257 8.29 -7.91 -10.61
CA GLY A 257 7.26 -7.14 -11.32
C GLY A 257 7.75 -6.45 -12.60
N LEU A 258 8.49 -7.19 -13.44
CA LEU A 258 8.82 -6.85 -14.83
C LEU A 258 8.53 -8.08 -15.70
#